data_AF-A0A8H5Z997-F1
#
_entry.id   AF-A0A8H5Z997-F1
#
_cell.length_a   1.000
_cell.length_b   1.000
_cell.length_c   1.000
_cell.angle_alpha   90.00
_cell.angle_beta   90.00
_cell.angle_gamma   90.00
#
_symmetry.space_group_name_H-M   'P 1'
#
loop_
_entity.id
_entity.type
_entity.pdbx_description
1 polymer ?
#
loop_
_entity_poly.entity_id
_entity_poly.type
_entity_poly.pdbx_seq_one_letter_code
_entity_poly.pdbx_strand_id
1 'polypeptide(L)'
;MIRRSPDKSVYGLEDPNPNLLNVVSVFSFQGSLFTVFDRPGLALSEIAVSHSPPLGLAQALSGICALYTAGLCLPSVNVEDITISESDGQVKVALDRASLQETMADNKAVAFGKMLENLVSVVPGSSTLQQSQDLLAFIRHAAETSYQELERDSFLKTALPIASLIPFVLNAQVIVFPVEHVTESVITDLGTS
;
A
#
# COMPACT_ATOMS: atom_id res chain seq x y z
N MET A 1 -12.69 10.48 23.85
CA MET A 1 -12.69 9.05 23.46
C MET A 1 -13.49 8.92 22.17
N ILE A 2 -12.84 8.94 21.01
CA ILE A 2 -13.52 8.80 19.71
C ILE A 2 -13.70 7.30 19.47
N ARG A 3 -14.95 6.83 19.46
CA ARG A 3 -15.28 5.42 19.25
C ARG A 3 -14.92 5.02 17.81
N ARG A 4 -14.05 4.01 17.71
CA ARG A 4 -13.68 3.27 16.49
C ARG A 4 -14.90 2.46 16.03
N SER A 5 -15.36 2.67 14.80
CA SER A 5 -16.25 1.73 14.12
C SER A 5 -15.66 1.46 12.74
N PRO A 6 -15.33 0.20 12.40
CA PRO A 6 -14.89 -0.20 11.07
C PRO A 6 -15.98 -0.01 9.99
N ASP A 7 -17.22 0.25 10.41
CA ASP A 7 -18.41 0.33 9.56
C ASP A 7 -18.77 1.76 9.10
N LYS A 8 -17.84 2.73 9.18
CA LYS A 8 -18.12 4.08 8.71
C LYS A 8 -17.85 4.20 7.22
N SER A 9 -18.82 4.75 6.49
CA SER A 9 -18.64 5.16 5.11
C SER A 9 -17.42 6.07 5.00
N VAL A 10 -16.55 5.72 4.07
CA VAL A 10 -15.47 6.59 3.63
C VAL A 10 -16.11 7.77 2.88
N TYR A 11 -15.62 8.99 3.06
CA TYR A 11 -16.18 10.16 2.39
C TYR A 11 -16.23 9.95 0.86
N GLY A 12 -17.43 9.92 0.27
CA GLY A 12 -17.65 9.64 -1.15
C GLY A 12 -17.92 8.17 -1.52
N LEU A 13 -17.99 7.26 -0.54
CA LEU A 13 -18.34 5.85 -0.75
C LEU A 13 -19.63 5.48 0.00
N GLU A 14 -20.56 4.82 -0.69
CA GLU A 14 -21.80 4.31 -0.09
C GLU A 14 -21.51 3.16 0.90
N ASP A 15 -20.52 2.32 0.59
CA ASP A 15 -20.12 1.16 1.40
C ASP A 15 -18.68 1.30 1.94
N PRO A 16 -18.43 0.88 3.20
CA PRO A 16 -17.08 0.81 3.75
C PRO A 16 -16.26 -0.26 3.01
N ASN A 17 -15.04 0.11 2.58
CA ASN A 17 -14.09 -0.84 2.00
C ASN A 17 -12.89 -1.03 2.95
N PRO A 18 -12.57 -2.27 3.36
CA PRO A 18 -11.51 -2.54 4.34
C PRO A 18 -10.10 -2.25 3.80
N ASN A 19 -9.95 -2.12 2.48
CA ASN A 19 -8.70 -1.78 1.79
C ASN A 19 -8.55 -0.30 1.49
N LEU A 20 -9.41 0.55 2.04
CA LEU A 20 -9.28 1.99 1.95
C LEU A 20 -8.96 2.61 3.30
N LEU A 21 -8.10 3.64 3.26
CA LEU A 21 -7.77 4.40 4.45
C LEU A 21 -8.96 5.28 4.83
N ASN A 22 -9.57 4.95 5.96
CA ASN A 22 -10.80 5.59 6.39
C ASN A 22 -10.56 7.03 6.87
N VAL A 23 -11.46 7.94 6.47
CA VAL A 23 -11.49 9.31 6.97
C VAL A 23 -12.32 9.32 8.26
N VAL A 24 -11.65 9.57 9.39
CA VAL A 24 -12.26 9.62 10.71
C VAL A 24 -12.97 10.94 10.95
N SER A 25 -12.41 12.04 10.46
CA SER A 25 -12.95 13.39 10.66
C SER A 25 -12.41 14.37 9.63
N VAL A 26 -13.17 15.44 9.35
CA VAL A 26 -12.73 16.59 8.58
C VAL A 26 -13.09 17.84 9.38
N PHE A 27 -12.14 18.76 9.57
CA PHE A 27 -12.40 20.02 10.26
C PHE A 27 -11.64 21.17 9.61
N SER A 28 -12.13 22.39 9.80
CA SER A 28 -11.45 23.60 9.36
C SER A 28 -10.86 24.37 10.54
N PHE A 29 -9.66 24.90 10.37
CA PHE A 29 -9.01 25.75 11.37
C PHE A 29 -8.19 26.83 10.66
N GLN A 30 -8.41 28.10 11.03
CA GLN A 30 -7.74 29.27 10.44
C GLN A 30 -7.78 29.35 8.90
N GLY A 31 -8.87 28.89 8.28
CA GLY A 31 -9.02 28.89 6.82
C GLY A 31 -8.36 27.71 6.12
N SER A 32 -7.73 26.79 6.86
CA SER A 32 -7.19 25.53 6.33
C SER A 32 -8.13 24.36 6.65
N LEU A 33 -8.20 23.40 5.73
CA LEU A 33 -8.95 22.15 5.90
C LEU A 33 -8.00 21.04 6.36
N PHE A 34 -8.41 20.29 7.37
CA PHE A 34 -7.67 19.17 7.95
C PHE A 34 -8.51 17.90 7.86
N THR A 35 -7.90 16.84 7.31
CA THR A 35 -8.50 15.52 7.22
C THR A 35 -7.77 14.59 8.18
N VAL A 36 -8.51 13.94 9.07
CA VAL A 36 -7.99 12.95 10.02
C VAL A 36 -8.31 11.57 9.49
N PHE A 37 -7.27 10.76 9.32
CA PHE A 37 -7.40 9.38 8.88
C PHE A 37 -7.29 8.42 10.07
N ASP A 38 -7.80 7.20 9.92
CA ASP A 38 -7.44 6.10 10.83
C ASP A 38 -5.92 5.90 10.81
N ARG A 39 -5.33 5.47 11.95
CA ARG A 39 -3.87 5.33 12.06
C ARG A 39 -3.36 4.46 10.89
N PRO A 40 -2.57 5.03 9.96
CA PRO A 40 -2.02 4.26 8.86
C PRO A 40 -1.00 3.25 9.41
N GLY A 41 -0.86 2.12 8.70
CA GLY A 41 0.27 1.21 8.91
C GLY A 41 1.58 1.79 8.36
N LEU A 42 2.60 0.96 8.18
CA LEU A 42 3.82 1.39 7.48
C LEU A 42 3.58 1.47 5.97
N ALA A 43 4.20 2.45 5.32
CA ALA A 43 4.12 2.60 3.86
C ALA A 43 4.81 1.43 3.15
N LEU A 44 4.32 1.08 1.95
CA LEU A 44 4.92 0.01 1.15
C LEU A 44 6.35 0.33 0.77
N SER A 45 6.71 1.60 0.60
CA SER A 45 8.10 2.03 0.39
C SER A 45 9.04 1.62 1.53
N GLU A 46 8.56 1.64 2.78
CA GLU A 46 9.35 1.24 3.95
C GLU A 46 9.50 -0.28 4.05
N ILE A 47 8.49 -1.03 3.60
CA ILE A 47 8.45 -2.50 3.69
C ILE A 47 9.18 -3.16 2.51
N ALA A 48 8.99 -2.63 1.30
CA ALA A 48 9.49 -3.23 0.07
C ALA A 48 11.02 -3.19 -0.02
N VAL A 49 11.69 -2.25 0.64
CA VAL A 49 13.17 -2.20 0.73
C VAL A 49 13.74 -3.48 1.36
N SER A 50 12.93 -4.24 2.10
CA SER A 50 13.38 -5.47 2.76
C SER A 50 12.90 -6.76 2.09
N HIS A 51 11.89 -6.72 1.20
CA HIS A 51 11.16 -7.93 0.80
C HIS A 51 10.54 -7.90 -0.62
N SER A 52 10.07 -9.08 -1.07
CA SER A 52 9.52 -9.35 -2.41
C SER A 52 8.29 -8.48 -2.75
N PRO A 53 8.08 -8.06 -4.01
CA PRO A 53 7.06 -7.11 -4.45
C PRO A 53 5.59 -7.58 -4.51
N PRO A 54 5.19 -8.87 -4.46
CA PRO A 54 3.76 -9.22 -4.48
C PRO A 54 3.03 -8.97 -3.14
N LEU A 55 3.69 -8.34 -2.15
CA LEU A 55 3.11 -8.09 -0.84
C LEU A 55 1.93 -7.12 -0.91
N GLY A 56 0.74 -7.63 -0.56
CA GLY A 56 -0.46 -6.80 -0.43
C GLY A 56 -1.06 -6.28 -1.74
N LEU A 57 -0.54 -6.68 -2.91
CA LEU A 57 -0.99 -6.15 -4.20
C LEU A 57 -2.46 -6.42 -4.49
N ALA A 58 -2.94 -7.63 -4.17
CA ALA A 58 -4.34 -7.99 -4.37
C ALA A 58 -5.27 -7.08 -3.56
N GLN A 59 -4.90 -6.84 -2.30
CA GLN A 59 -5.67 -5.99 -1.39
C GLN A 59 -5.62 -4.51 -1.81
N ALA A 60 -4.44 -4.00 -2.17
CA ALA A 60 -4.29 -2.64 -2.69
C ALA A 60 -5.13 -2.43 -3.94
N LEU A 61 -5.10 -3.39 -4.88
CA LEU A 61 -5.87 -3.33 -6.11
C LEU A 61 -7.39 -3.34 -5.83
N SER A 62 -7.84 -4.15 -4.88
CA SER A 62 -9.26 -4.17 -4.47
C SER A 62 -9.72 -2.82 -3.90
N GLY A 63 -8.87 -2.16 -3.11
CA GLY A 63 -9.13 -0.79 -2.64
C GLY A 63 -9.26 0.21 -3.79
N ILE A 64 -8.34 0.15 -4.76
CA ILE A 64 -8.39 1.03 -5.94
C ILE A 64 -9.65 0.74 -6.79
N CYS A 65 -10.00 -0.52 -7.02
CA CYS A 65 -11.23 -0.90 -7.71
C CYS A 65 -12.48 -0.31 -7.05
N ALA A 66 -12.53 -0.29 -5.72
CA ALA A 66 -13.65 0.29 -4.98
C ALA A 66 -13.79 1.81 -5.23
N LEU A 67 -12.67 2.53 -5.35
CA LEU A 67 -12.67 3.95 -5.69
C LEU A 67 -13.23 4.21 -7.08
N TYR A 68 -12.73 3.45 -8.07
CA TYR A 68 -13.20 3.57 -9.44
C TYR A 68 -14.69 3.22 -9.56
N THR A 69 -15.16 2.23 -8.81
CA THR A 69 -16.58 1.85 -8.78
C THR A 69 -17.45 2.97 -8.23
N ALA A 70 -16.91 3.82 -7.35
CA ALA A 70 -17.59 4.98 -6.81
C ALA A 70 -17.39 6.27 -7.61
N GLY A 71 -16.78 6.20 -8.80
CA GLY A 71 -16.53 7.37 -9.65
C GLY A 71 -15.39 8.26 -9.16
N LEU A 72 -14.51 7.75 -8.30
CA LEU A 72 -13.25 8.39 -7.94
C LEU A 72 -12.10 7.78 -8.74
N CYS A 73 -11.18 8.62 -9.21
CA CYS A 73 -9.97 8.15 -9.87
C CYS A 73 -8.72 8.57 -9.10
N LEU A 74 -7.69 7.75 -9.18
CA LEU A 74 -6.34 8.06 -8.69
C LEU A 74 -5.47 8.36 -9.92
N PRO A 75 -5.18 9.63 -10.23
CA PRO A 75 -4.38 10.00 -11.40
C PRO A 75 -2.93 9.48 -11.30
N SER A 76 -2.46 9.25 -10.08
CA SER A 76 -1.21 8.58 -9.77
C SER A 76 -1.41 7.67 -8.57
N VAL A 77 -0.71 6.53 -8.56
CA VAL A 77 -0.60 5.65 -7.41
C VAL A 77 0.88 5.59 -7.07
N ASN A 78 1.25 5.89 -5.84
CA ASN A 78 2.61 5.73 -5.34
C ASN A 78 2.65 4.70 -4.21
N VAL A 79 3.83 4.17 -3.93
CA VAL A 79 4.02 3.17 -2.88
C VAL A 79 3.76 3.74 -1.48
N GLU A 80 3.86 5.05 -1.31
CA GLU A 80 3.50 5.77 -0.09
C GLU A 80 1.98 5.80 0.15
N ASP A 81 1.16 5.60 -0.90
CA ASP A 81 -0.30 5.55 -0.76
C ASP A 81 -0.76 4.20 -0.22
N ILE A 82 0.08 3.17 -0.24
CA ILE A 82 -0.26 1.83 0.18
C ILE A 82 0.39 1.60 1.54
N THR A 83 -0.43 1.31 2.55
CA THR A 83 0.04 1.05 3.91
C THR A 83 -0.35 -0.34 4.36
N ILE A 84 0.49 -0.95 5.21
CA ILE A 84 0.25 -2.27 5.80
C ILE A 84 0.29 -2.17 7.31
N SER A 85 -0.81 -2.57 7.94
CA SER A 85 -1.00 -2.55 9.39
C SER A 85 -0.15 -3.61 10.10
N GLU A 86 0.55 -3.22 11.15
CA GLU A 86 1.35 -4.13 12.00
C GLU A 86 0.47 -5.06 12.86
N SER A 87 -0.78 -4.68 13.14
CA SER A 87 -1.63 -5.42 14.08
C SER A 87 -2.35 -6.60 13.45
N ASP A 88 -2.72 -6.47 12.17
CA ASP A 88 -3.55 -7.45 11.46
C ASP A 88 -3.09 -7.69 10.01
N GLY A 89 -2.04 -7.01 9.55
CA GLY A 89 -1.55 -7.11 8.17
C GLY A 89 -2.43 -6.41 7.14
N GLN A 90 -3.49 -5.71 7.57
CA GLN A 90 -4.45 -5.10 6.66
C GLN A 90 -3.77 -4.07 5.75
N VAL A 91 -3.96 -4.24 4.44
CA VAL A 91 -3.45 -3.33 3.42
C VAL A 91 -4.51 -2.28 3.12
N LYS A 92 -4.13 -1.00 3.17
CA LYS A 92 -5.03 0.14 2.91
C LYS A 92 -4.42 1.12 1.93
N VAL A 93 -5.26 1.64 1.03
CA VAL A 93 -4.91 2.66 0.04
C VAL A 93 -5.39 4.03 0.51
N ALA A 94 -4.51 5.02 0.48
CA ALA A 94 -4.79 6.41 0.79
C ALA A 94 -5.64 7.07 -0.31
N LEU A 95 -6.45 8.05 0.11
CA LEU A 95 -7.50 8.68 -0.70
C LEU A 95 -7.31 10.17 -0.89
N ASP A 96 -6.29 10.74 -0.27
CA ASP A 96 -6.00 12.16 -0.24
C ASP A 96 -5.75 12.76 -1.64
N ARG A 97 -5.37 11.91 -2.60
CA ARG A 97 -5.14 12.28 -4.00
C ARG A 97 -6.25 11.85 -4.96
N ALA A 98 -7.31 11.24 -4.45
CA ALA A 98 -8.44 10.84 -5.28
C ALA A 98 -9.19 12.09 -5.79
N SER A 99 -9.53 12.08 -7.07
CA SER A 99 -10.32 13.12 -7.72
C SER A 99 -11.60 12.55 -8.29
N LEU A 100 -12.64 13.40 -8.40
CA LEU A 100 -13.88 13.00 -9.05
C LEU A 100 -13.62 12.74 -10.54
N GLN A 101 -14.08 11.61 -11.04
CA GLN A 101 -13.87 11.22 -12.42
C GLN A 101 -14.90 11.90 -13.34
N GLU A 102 -14.45 12.86 -14.15
CA GLU A 102 -15.32 13.56 -15.12
C GLU A 102 -15.60 12.72 -16.38
N THR A 103 -14.71 11.79 -16.75
CA THR A 103 -14.83 10.94 -17.94
C THR A 103 -14.38 9.50 -17.66
N MET A 104 -15.25 8.54 -17.99
CA MET A 104 -15.07 7.09 -17.78
C MET A 104 -14.28 6.38 -18.90
N ALA A 105 -13.92 7.10 -19.97
CA ALA A 105 -13.23 6.51 -21.11
C ALA A 105 -11.73 6.42 -20.78
N ASP A 106 -11.20 5.19 -20.75
CA ASP A 106 -9.77 4.83 -20.53
C ASP A 106 -9.29 4.67 -19.07
N ASN A 107 -10.09 4.00 -18.23
CA ASN A 107 -9.68 3.53 -16.89
C ASN A 107 -8.73 2.33 -16.91
N LYS A 108 -7.64 2.44 -17.67
CA LYS A 108 -6.57 1.44 -17.64
C LYS A 108 -5.80 1.54 -16.33
N ALA A 109 -5.30 0.42 -15.84
CA ALA A 109 -4.51 0.33 -14.61
C ALA A 109 -3.05 0.83 -14.78
N VAL A 110 -2.83 1.79 -15.68
CA VAL A 110 -1.50 2.34 -16.04
C VAL A 110 -0.79 2.94 -14.83
N ALA A 111 -1.49 3.68 -13.99
CA ALA A 111 -0.90 4.27 -12.79
C ALA A 111 -0.40 3.21 -11.82
N PHE A 112 -1.14 2.11 -11.67
CA PHE A 112 -0.74 0.97 -10.85
C PHE A 112 0.44 0.19 -11.47
N GLY A 113 0.42 -0.04 -12.79
CA GLY A 113 1.55 -0.64 -13.51
C GLY A 113 2.85 0.16 -13.33
N LYS A 114 2.81 1.48 -13.51
CA LYS A 114 3.96 2.38 -13.29
C LYS A 114 4.48 2.34 -11.85
N MET A 115 3.58 2.30 -10.88
CA MET A 115 3.96 2.15 -9.47
C MET A 115 4.75 0.85 -9.25
N LEU A 116 4.29 -0.27 -9.83
CA LEU A 116 4.99 -1.56 -9.72
C LEU A 116 6.34 -1.55 -10.45
N GLU A 117 6.43 -0.96 -11.64
CA GLU A 117 7.70 -0.78 -12.36
C GLU A 117 8.71 -0.02 -11.50
N ASN A 118 8.26 1.10 -10.92
CA ASN A 118 9.08 1.89 -10.02
C ASN A 118 9.53 1.05 -8.83
N LEU A 119 8.60 0.36 -8.15
CA LEU A 119 8.91 -0.49 -7.01
C LEU A 119 9.98 -1.53 -7.34
N VAL A 120 9.81 -2.29 -8.43
CA VAL A 120 10.78 -3.31 -8.86
C VAL A 120 12.16 -2.73 -9.18
N SER A 121 12.23 -1.47 -9.61
CA SER A 121 13.50 -0.79 -9.90
C SER A 121 14.30 -0.40 -8.65
N VAL A 122 13.66 -0.15 -7.51
CA VAL A 122 14.30 0.39 -6.29
C VAL A 122 14.57 -0.67 -5.22
N VAL A 123 13.91 -1.82 -5.25
CA VAL A 123 14.08 -2.87 -4.22
C VAL A 123 15.50 -3.49 -4.30
N PRO A 124 16.24 -3.59 -3.18
CA PRO A 124 17.51 -4.31 -3.12
C PRO A 124 17.36 -5.76 -3.60
N GLY A 125 18.22 -6.22 -4.50
CA GLY A 125 18.05 -7.52 -5.17
C GLY A 125 17.10 -7.48 -6.38
N SER A 126 16.88 -6.30 -6.95
CA SER A 126 16.07 -6.06 -8.15
C SER A 126 16.36 -7.01 -9.31
N SER A 127 17.58 -7.55 -9.44
CA SER A 127 17.92 -8.53 -10.48
C SER A 127 17.07 -9.81 -10.42
N THR A 128 16.73 -10.31 -9.23
CA THR A 128 15.88 -11.51 -9.09
C THR A 128 14.42 -11.21 -9.38
N LEU A 129 13.95 -10.00 -9.01
CA LEU A 129 12.58 -9.56 -9.26
C LEU A 129 12.34 -9.20 -10.72
N GLN A 130 13.32 -8.55 -11.36
CA GLN A 130 13.35 -8.28 -12.80
C GLN A 130 13.47 -9.56 -13.63
N GLN A 131 13.85 -10.69 -13.04
CA GLN A 131 13.85 -11.99 -13.71
C GLN A 131 12.52 -12.75 -13.57
N SER A 132 11.60 -12.29 -12.71
CA SER A 132 10.27 -12.89 -12.60
C SER A 132 9.44 -12.55 -13.83
N GLN A 133 9.30 -13.53 -14.73
CA GLN A 133 8.50 -13.37 -15.95
C GLN A 133 7.02 -13.10 -15.64
N ASP A 134 6.48 -13.73 -14.59
CA ASP A 134 5.09 -13.56 -14.18
C ASP A 134 4.81 -12.14 -13.68
N LEU A 135 5.70 -11.57 -12.86
CA LEU A 135 5.58 -10.20 -12.37
C LEU A 135 5.68 -9.19 -13.52
N LEU A 136 6.65 -9.37 -14.43
CA LEU A 136 6.79 -8.49 -15.59
C LEU A 136 5.61 -8.60 -16.55
N ALA A 137 5.06 -9.80 -16.73
CA ALA A 137 3.85 -10.01 -17.53
C ALA A 137 2.66 -9.31 -16.89
N PHE A 138 2.47 -9.43 -15.58
CA PHE A 138 1.42 -8.75 -14.82
C PHE A 138 1.52 -7.22 -14.92
N ILE A 139 2.73 -6.67 -14.78
CA ILE A 139 2.99 -5.22 -14.93
C ILE A 139 2.60 -4.73 -16.32
N ARG A 140 3.03 -5.44 -17.37
CA ARG A 140 2.66 -5.09 -18.76
C ARG A 140 1.16 -5.18 -18.98
N HIS A 141 0.53 -6.22 -18.42
CA HIS A 141 -0.91 -6.42 -18.51
C HIS A 141 -1.69 -5.26 -17.90
N ALA A 142 -1.23 -4.72 -16.77
CA ALA A 142 -1.84 -3.55 -16.12
C ALA A 142 -1.90 -2.30 -17.01
N ALA A 143 -0.96 -2.13 -17.94
CA ALA A 143 -0.97 -1.01 -18.88
C ALA A 143 -2.01 -1.17 -20.01
N GLU A 144 -2.54 -2.38 -20.20
CA GLU A 144 -3.43 -2.74 -21.29
C GLU A 144 -4.87 -2.95 -20.84
N THR A 145 -5.10 -3.21 -19.55
CA THR A 145 -6.40 -3.60 -18.98
C THR A 145 -6.94 -2.62 -17.96
N SER A 146 -8.22 -2.76 -17.65
CA SER A 146 -8.87 -2.03 -16.58
C SER A 146 -8.53 -2.59 -15.19
N TYR A 147 -8.72 -1.77 -14.15
CA TYR A 147 -8.56 -2.21 -12.76
C TYR A 147 -9.41 -3.45 -12.41
N GLN A 148 -10.65 -3.53 -12.92
CA GLN A 148 -11.55 -4.66 -12.69
C GLN A 148 -11.10 -5.96 -13.36
N GLU A 149 -10.48 -5.86 -14.54
CA GLU A 149 -9.90 -7.01 -15.23
C GLU A 149 -8.62 -7.47 -14.52
N LEU A 150 -7.78 -6.52 -14.13
CA LEU A 150 -6.53 -6.80 -13.43
C LEU A 150 -6.76 -7.47 -12.06
N GLU A 151 -7.84 -7.13 -11.35
CA GLU A 151 -8.21 -7.76 -10.07
C GLU A 151 -8.49 -9.27 -10.21
N ARG A 152 -8.82 -9.74 -11.42
CA ARG A 152 -9.11 -11.15 -11.71
C ARG A 152 -7.90 -11.93 -12.21
N ASP A 153 -6.74 -11.28 -12.33
CA ASP A 153 -5.54 -11.90 -12.86
C ASP A 153 -5.08 -13.08 -11.99
N SER A 154 -4.63 -14.16 -12.64
CA SER A 154 -4.10 -15.35 -11.97
C SER A 154 -2.90 -15.08 -11.08
N PHE A 155 -2.09 -14.05 -11.39
CA PHE A 155 -0.95 -13.64 -10.59
C PHE A 155 -1.35 -13.28 -9.15
N LEU A 156 -2.55 -12.72 -8.96
CA LEU A 156 -3.05 -12.33 -7.65
C LEU A 156 -3.57 -13.52 -6.81
N LYS A 157 -3.83 -14.68 -7.44
CA LYS A 157 -4.32 -15.88 -6.73
C LYS A 157 -3.27 -16.51 -5.83
N THR A 158 -2.00 -16.22 -6.07
CA THR A 158 -0.87 -16.69 -5.25
C THR A 158 -0.53 -15.69 -4.13
N ALA A 159 -1.35 -14.65 -3.94
CA ALA A 159 -1.16 -13.68 -2.86
C ALA A 159 -1.15 -14.37 -1.49
N LEU A 160 -0.21 -13.94 -0.65
CA LEU A 160 -0.13 -14.41 0.73
C LEU A 160 -1.38 -14.00 1.52
N PRO A 161 -1.78 -14.79 2.53
CA PRO A 161 -2.79 -14.36 3.49
C PRO A 161 -2.40 -13.04 4.14
N ILE A 162 -3.39 -12.18 4.43
CA ILE A 162 -3.17 -10.84 5.01
C ILE A 162 -2.33 -10.90 6.29
N ALA A 163 -2.61 -11.86 7.18
CA ALA A 163 -1.85 -12.04 8.42
C ALA A 163 -0.36 -12.38 8.19
N SER A 164 -0.02 -12.97 7.05
CA SER A 164 1.38 -13.24 6.67
C SER A 164 2.15 -11.97 6.30
N LEU A 165 1.48 -10.81 6.21
CA LEU A 165 2.13 -9.53 5.97
C LEU A 165 2.76 -8.93 7.24
N ILE A 166 2.25 -9.30 8.42
CA ILE A 166 2.68 -8.75 9.73
C ILE A 166 4.20 -8.86 9.95
N PRO A 167 4.86 -10.02 9.73
CA PRO A 167 6.31 -10.13 9.97
C PRO A 167 7.14 -9.18 9.10
N PHE A 168 6.68 -8.86 7.88
CA PHE A 168 7.39 -7.92 7.01
C PHE A 168 7.29 -6.48 7.52
N VAL A 169 6.12 -6.10 8.05
CA VAL A 169 5.93 -4.79 8.70
C VAL A 169 6.84 -4.68 9.93
N LEU A 170 6.87 -5.72 10.77
CA LEU A 170 7.72 -5.74 11.97
C LEU A 170 9.21 -5.71 11.62
N ASN A 171 9.64 -6.43 10.58
CA ASN A 171 11.03 -6.40 10.12
C ASN A 171 11.44 -5.02 9.61
N ALA A 172 10.56 -4.30 8.91
CA ALA A 172 10.83 -2.95 8.43
C ALA A 172 11.05 -1.94 9.58
N GLN A 173 10.53 -2.20 10.77
CA GLN A 173 10.78 -1.39 11.97
C GLN A 173 12.14 -1.68 12.63
N VAL A 174 12.80 -2.78 12.28
CA VAL A 174 14.09 -3.17 12.84
C VAL A 174 15.21 -2.57 12.01
N ILE A 175 15.91 -1.58 12.57
CA ILE A 175 17.14 -1.04 11.96
C ILE A 175 18.29 -1.99 12.30
N VAL A 176 18.77 -2.74 11.31
CA VAL A 176 19.97 -3.58 11.45
C VAL A 176 21.21 -2.75 11.12
N PHE A 177 22.00 -2.41 12.13
CA PHE A 177 23.31 -1.81 11.92
C PHE A 177 24.34 -2.90 11.62
N PRO A 178 25.23 -2.72 10.62
CA PRO A 178 26.40 -3.57 10.46
C PRO A 178 27.21 -3.54 11.77
N VAL A 179 27.64 -4.71 12.24
CA VAL A 179 28.45 -4.84 13.47
C VAL A 179 29.71 -3.96 13.42
N GLU A 180 30.20 -3.66 12.22
CA GLU A 180 31.34 -2.76 11.97
C GLU A 180 31.11 -1.31 12.46
N HIS A 181 29.86 -0.88 12.66
CA HIS A 181 29.50 0.46 13.14
C HIS A 181 29.05 0.49 14.61
N VAL A 182 28.92 -0.67 15.25
CA VAL A 182 28.57 -0.77 16.66
C VAL A 182 29.84 -1.12 17.42
N THR A 183 30.48 -0.12 18.03
CA THR A 183 31.67 -0.36 18.85
C THR A 183 31.33 -1.27 20.03
N GLU A 184 32.28 -2.12 20.42
CA GLU A 184 32.13 -3.11 21.50
C GLU A 184 31.64 -2.51 22.82
N SER A 185 31.93 -1.23 23.07
CA SER A 185 31.43 -0.42 24.19
C SER A 185 29.90 -0.20 24.19
N VAL A 186 29.28 -0.11 23.02
CA VAL A 186 27.81 0.08 22.89
C VAL A 186 27.06 -1.23 23.10
N ILE A 187 27.70 -2.37 22.79
CA ILE A 187 27.12 -3.71 23.00
C ILE A 187 27.13 -4.08 24.49
N THR A 188 28.16 -3.67 25.22
CA THR A 188 28.29 -3.94 26.67
C THR A 188 27.30 -3.13 27.51
N ASP A 189 26.93 -1.93 27.08
CA ASP A 189 25.90 -1.08 27.73
C ASP A 189 24.46 -1.56 27.52
N LEU A 190 24.20 -2.40 26.50
CA LEU A 190 22.87 -2.99 26.24
C LEU A 190 22.52 -4.16 27.18
N GLY A 191 23.43 -4.50 28.10
CA GLY A 191 23.11 -5.28 29.30
C GLY A 191 22.98 -6.79 29.08
N THR A 192 24.04 -7.52 29.41
CA THR A 192 23.86 -8.77 30.17
C THR A 192 23.89 -8.40 31.65
N SER A 193 22.75 -7.97 32.19
CA SER A 193 22.48 -7.91 33.63
C SER A 193 21.45 -8.97 33.99
#